data_AF-A0A350T4A8-F1
#
_entry.id   AF-A0A350T4A8-F1
#
_cell.length_a   1.000
_cell.length_b   1.000
_cell.length_c   1.000
_cell.angle_alpha   90.00
_cell.angle_beta   90.00
_cell.angle_gamma   90.00
#
_symmetry.space_group_name_H-M   'P 1'
#
loop_
_entity.id
_entity.type
_entity.pdbx_description
1 polymer ?
#
loop_
_entity_poly.entity_id
_entity_poly.type
_entity_poly.pdbx_seq_one_letter_code
_entity_poly.pdbx_strand_id
1 'polypeptide(L)'
;RGKIMKFEGCYHGSYDFAEVSMTPPADTWNLAEPPSLPYSAGTPQGVLDNVVISRMNDLALTERLIDRHWHDLAAVLIDPMPMRAGLVPADLSFLMALREMTRARGIVLIFDEVIALRSAWGGAQSILGITPDMTTMGKIIGGGFPVGAVGGSAEVMSAFDPRHGPSKAPHGGTFNANPITMAAG
;
A
#
# COMPACT_ATOMS: atom_id res chain seq x y z
N ARG A 1 0.56 -3.31 16.47
CA ARG A 1 1.54 -3.30 15.37
C ARG A 1 1.66 -1.86 14.88
N GLY A 2 2.85 -1.29 14.91
CA GLY A 2 3.10 0.13 14.63
C GLY A 2 3.75 0.41 13.28
N LYS A 3 4.25 -0.62 12.57
CA LYS A 3 4.99 -0.45 11.32
C LYS A 3 4.18 -0.80 10.08
N ILE A 4 4.57 -0.23 8.96
CA ILE A 4 4.18 -0.71 7.62
C ILE A 4 5.42 -1.06 6.81
N MET A 5 5.27 -1.94 5.82
CA MET A 5 6.29 -2.18 4.80
C MET A 5 5.81 -1.60 3.47
N LYS A 6 6.74 -1.02 2.71
CA LYS A 6 6.53 -0.66 1.30
C LYS A 6 7.80 -0.92 0.49
N PHE A 7 7.72 -0.64 -0.80
CA PHE A 7 8.79 -0.92 -1.75
C PHE A 7 9.52 0.36 -2.15
N GLU A 8 10.85 0.28 -2.18
CA GLU A 8 11.76 1.35 -2.59
C GLU A 8 11.36 1.91 -3.97
N GLY A 9 11.34 3.24 -4.11
CA GLY A 9 10.99 3.90 -5.37
C GLY A 9 9.49 3.94 -5.72
N CYS A 10 8.61 3.32 -4.92
CA CYS A 10 7.17 3.30 -5.19
C CYS A 10 6.46 4.56 -4.63
N TYR A 11 5.53 5.11 -5.42
CA TYR A 11 4.75 6.30 -5.11
C TYR A 11 3.34 5.91 -4.62
N HIS A 12 2.92 6.44 -3.46
CA HIS A 12 1.62 6.16 -2.84
C HIS A 12 0.90 7.43 -2.35
N GLY A 13 1.19 8.59 -2.96
CA GLY A 13 0.69 9.89 -2.48
C GLY A 13 1.66 10.58 -1.54
N SER A 14 1.14 11.46 -0.69
CA SER A 14 1.90 12.36 0.21
C SER A 14 1.63 12.10 1.69
N TYR A 15 1.14 10.91 2.04
CA TYR A 15 0.99 10.53 3.45
C TYR A 15 2.35 10.10 3.98
N ASP A 16 2.79 10.68 5.10
CA ASP A 16 4.16 10.59 5.64
C ASP A 16 4.77 9.18 5.59
N PHE A 17 4.04 8.18 6.09
CA PHE A 17 4.53 6.79 6.11
C PHE A 17 4.57 6.15 4.72
N ALA A 18 3.65 6.52 3.83
CA ALA A 18 3.56 5.96 2.49
C ALA A 18 4.57 6.59 1.51
N GLU A 19 5.10 7.78 1.81
CA GLU A 19 6.07 8.47 0.95
C GLU A 19 7.54 8.18 1.26
N VAL A 20 7.86 7.52 2.39
CA VAL A 20 9.24 7.13 2.74
C VAL A 20 9.89 6.35 1.59
N SER A 21 11.15 6.69 1.28
CA SER A 21 11.96 6.10 0.19
C SER A 21 11.29 6.10 -1.19
N MET A 22 10.48 7.11 -1.51
CA MET A 22 9.87 7.27 -2.83
C MET A 22 10.87 7.67 -3.92
N THR A 23 11.90 8.44 -3.58
CA THR A 23 12.98 8.84 -4.51
C THR A 23 14.34 8.65 -3.83
N PRO A 24 14.78 7.39 -3.64
CA PRO A 24 16.07 7.11 -3.02
C PRO A 24 17.22 7.55 -3.93
N PRO A 25 18.33 8.10 -3.38
CA PRO A 25 19.49 8.50 -4.15
C PRO A 25 20.21 7.28 -4.73
N ALA A 26 20.87 7.45 -5.88
CA ALA A 26 21.44 6.34 -6.67
C ALA A 26 22.52 5.54 -5.93
N ASP A 27 23.19 6.15 -4.95
CA ASP A 27 24.19 5.51 -4.12
C ASP A 27 23.62 4.52 -3.10
N THR A 28 22.31 4.54 -2.83
CA THR A 28 21.66 3.57 -1.90
C THR A 28 21.08 2.34 -2.59
N TRP A 29 20.96 2.36 -3.92
CA TRP A 29 20.26 1.32 -4.69
C TRP A 29 20.87 -0.08 -4.53
N ASN A 30 22.19 -0.15 -4.31
CA ASN A 30 22.94 -1.42 -4.21
C ASN A 30 23.24 -1.86 -2.77
N LEU A 31 22.69 -1.19 -1.76
CA LEU A 31 22.88 -1.60 -0.36
C LEU A 31 22.21 -2.95 -0.08
N ALA A 32 22.75 -3.76 0.82
CA ALA A 32 22.17 -5.08 1.12
C ALA A 32 20.72 -5.01 1.63
N GLU A 33 20.39 -3.96 2.38
CA GLU A 33 19.02 -3.63 2.79
C GLU A 33 18.78 -2.14 2.51
N PRO A 34 17.67 -1.78 1.83
CA PRO A 34 17.39 -0.38 1.50
C PRO A 34 17.02 0.40 2.77
N PRO A 35 17.61 1.58 2.99
CA PRO A 35 17.28 2.40 4.14
C PRO A 35 15.91 3.08 4.00
N SER A 36 15.30 3.40 5.15
CA SER A 36 14.13 4.29 5.23
C SER A 36 14.60 5.74 5.12
N LEU A 37 14.37 6.36 3.96
CA LEU A 37 14.85 7.69 3.63
C LEU A 37 13.70 8.69 3.56
N PRO A 38 13.92 9.94 4.01
CA PRO A 38 12.91 10.98 3.89
C PRO A 38 12.67 11.33 2.42
N TYR A 39 11.41 11.56 2.06
CA TYR A 39 11.04 12.17 0.78
C TYR A 39 10.84 13.68 0.94
N SER A 40 10.12 14.09 1.97
CA SER A 40 9.89 15.50 2.32
C SER A 40 10.94 16.04 3.29
N ALA A 41 11.23 17.34 3.19
CA ALA A 41 12.10 18.00 4.15
C ALA A 41 11.44 18.00 5.55
N GLY A 42 12.22 17.66 6.57
CA GLY A 42 11.75 17.67 7.96
C GLY A 42 10.92 16.45 8.37
N THR A 43 10.93 15.34 7.60
CA THR A 43 10.31 14.08 8.03
C THR A 43 10.79 13.70 9.44
N PRO A 44 9.88 13.50 10.41
CA PRO A 44 10.26 13.09 11.75
C PRO A 44 10.92 11.71 11.76
N GLN A 45 11.91 11.52 12.63
CA GLN A 45 12.61 10.23 12.76
C GLN A 45 11.63 9.08 13.06
N GLY A 46 10.61 9.32 13.89
CA GLY A 46 9.58 8.33 14.20
C GLY A 46 8.74 7.88 13.00
N VAL A 47 8.66 8.66 11.91
CA VAL A 47 8.06 8.19 10.65
C VAL A 47 9.00 7.18 9.99
N LEU A 48 10.29 7.52 9.86
CA LEU A 48 11.29 6.65 9.23
C LEU A 48 11.45 5.32 9.98
N ASP A 49 11.47 5.35 11.32
CA ASP A 49 11.62 4.18 12.17
C ASP A 49 10.46 3.17 12.04
N ASN A 50 9.30 3.65 11.61
CA ASN A 50 8.05 2.87 11.50
C ASN A 50 7.73 2.45 10.07
N VAL A 51 8.62 2.67 9.11
CA VAL A 51 8.48 2.16 7.75
C VAL A 51 9.64 1.23 7.45
N VAL A 52 9.31 -0.01 7.07
CA VAL A 52 10.27 -1.00 6.59
C VAL A 52 10.30 -0.93 5.06
N ILE A 53 11.47 -0.69 4.47
CA ILE A 53 11.63 -0.64 3.02
C ILE A 53 12.16 -1.98 2.53
N SER A 54 11.51 -2.54 1.51
CA SER A 54 12.02 -3.68 0.74
C SER A 54 12.21 -3.30 -0.73
N ARG A 55 12.73 -4.23 -1.54
CA ARG A 55 12.80 -4.09 -2.99
C ARG A 55 11.82 -5.02 -3.67
N MET A 56 11.09 -4.48 -4.62
CA MET A 56 10.15 -5.25 -5.42
C MET A 56 10.91 -6.30 -6.22
N ASN A 57 10.35 -7.51 -6.31
CA ASN A 57 10.95 -8.69 -6.96
C ASN A 57 12.22 -9.25 -6.28
N ASP A 58 12.67 -8.69 -5.15
CA ASP A 58 13.66 -9.33 -4.27
C ASP A 58 12.93 -10.12 -3.17
N LEU A 59 12.56 -11.36 -3.50
CA LEU A 59 11.81 -12.24 -2.59
C LEU A 59 12.61 -12.56 -1.33
N ALA A 60 13.91 -12.86 -1.46
CA ALA A 60 14.75 -13.27 -0.34
C ALA A 60 14.95 -12.13 0.68
N LEU A 61 15.14 -10.88 0.19
CA LEU A 61 15.15 -9.71 1.05
C LEU A 61 13.79 -9.49 1.72
N THR A 62 12.71 -9.55 0.95
CA THR A 62 11.35 -9.28 1.45
C THR A 62 10.95 -10.28 2.53
N GLU A 63 11.20 -11.58 2.33
CA GLU A 63 10.96 -12.62 3.31
C GLU A 63 11.75 -12.38 4.59
N ARG A 64 13.06 -12.12 4.48
CA ARG A 64 13.92 -11.82 5.63
C ARG A 64 13.42 -10.61 6.44
N LEU A 65 13.00 -9.54 5.76
CA LEU A 65 12.49 -8.34 6.42
C LEU A 65 11.12 -8.57 7.07
N ILE A 66 10.22 -9.31 6.41
CA ILE A 66 8.95 -9.72 7.00
C ILE A 66 9.21 -10.56 8.25
N ASP A 67 10.09 -11.55 8.20
CA ASP A 67 10.43 -12.40 9.34
C ASP A 67 11.05 -11.64 10.51
N ARG A 68 11.86 -10.62 10.22
CA ARG A 68 12.42 -9.77 11.27
C ARG A 68 11.35 -8.90 11.95
N HIS A 69 10.34 -8.44 11.20
CA HIS A 69 9.42 -7.39 11.66
C HIS A 69 7.96 -7.82 11.85
N TRP A 70 7.58 -9.07 11.54
CA TRP A 70 6.17 -9.49 11.44
C TRP A 70 5.33 -9.19 12.69
N HIS A 71 5.92 -9.30 13.88
CA HIS A 71 5.25 -9.06 15.16
C HIS A 71 4.78 -7.61 15.32
N ASP A 72 5.41 -6.67 14.61
CA ASP A 72 5.08 -5.24 14.63
C ASP A 72 4.63 -4.67 13.27
N LEU A 73 4.59 -5.52 12.22
CA LEU A 73 4.17 -5.12 10.88
C LEU A 73 2.64 -5.22 10.72
N ALA A 74 1.98 -4.07 10.66
CA ALA A 74 0.54 -3.99 10.47
C ALA A 74 0.13 -4.34 9.03
N ALA A 75 0.87 -3.79 8.05
CA ALA A 75 0.53 -3.93 6.64
C ALA A 75 1.77 -3.99 5.74
N VAL A 76 1.60 -4.60 4.57
CA VAL A 76 2.47 -4.44 3.40
C VAL A 76 1.68 -3.68 2.34
N LEU A 77 2.20 -2.52 1.91
CA LEU A 77 1.64 -1.70 0.84
C LEU A 77 2.44 -1.90 -0.45
N ILE A 78 1.77 -2.27 -1.53
CA ILE A 78 2.38 -2.49 -2.84
C ILE A 78 1.49 -1.95 -3.96
N ASP A 79 2.08 -1.22 -4.90
CA ASP A 79 1.48 -0.99 -6.23
C ASP A 79 1.88 -2.20 -7.08
N PRO A 80 0.94 -3.04 -7.55
CA PRO A 80 1.27 -4.24 -8.31
C PRO A 80 1.84 -3.94 -9.71
N MET A 81 1.68 -2.71 -10.22
CA MET A 81 2.21 -2.25 -11.50
C MET A 81 2.74 -0.81 -11.40
N PRO A 82 3.86 -0.59 -10.70
CA PRO A 82 4.29 0.75 -10.31
C PRO A 82 4.80 1.57 -11.49
N MET A 83 4.03 2.61 -11.85
CA MET A 83 4.37 3.53 -12.94
C MET A 83 5.66 4.33 -12.68
N ARG A 84 5.96 4.63 -11.40
CA ARG A 84 7.11 5.47 -10.98
C ARG A 84 8.40 4.68 -10.71
N ALA A 85 8.32 3.36 -10.60
CA ALA A 85 9.47 2.46 -10.50
C ALA A 85 9.81 1.86 -11.88
N GLY A 86 9.86 2.72 -12.91
CA GLY A 86 10.25 2.32 -14.27
C GLY A 86 9.25 1.44 -15.02
N LEU A 87 7.99 1.33 -14.56
CA LEU A 87 6.99 0.40 -15.10
C LEU A 87 7.41 -1.08 -15.03
N VAL A 88 8.39 -1.43 -14.18
CA VAL A 88 8.73 -2.83 -13.95
C VAL A 88 7.60 -3.45 -13.13
N PRO A 89 6.80 -4.38 -13.67
CA PRO A 89 5.72 -4.99 -12.91
C PRO A 89 6.30 -5.88 -11.81
N ALA A 90 5.54 -6.07 -10.72
CA ALA A 90 5.88 -7.11 -9.77
C ALA A 90 5.71 -8.49 -10.44
N ASP A 91 6.69 -9.36 -10.27
CA ASP A 91 6.63 -10.73 -10.79
C ASP A 91 5.48 -11.47 -10.12
N LEU A 92 4.72 -12.26 -10.90
CA LEU A 92 3.58 -13.00 -10.36
C LEU A 92 4.00 -13.93 -9.21
N SER A 93 5.14 -14.62 -9.35
CA SER A 93 5.69 -15.49 -8.31
C SER A 93 6.03 -14.72 -7.03
N PHE A 94 6.55 -13.50 -7.17
CA PHE A 94 6.85 -12.62 -6.04
C PHE A 94 5.57 -12.22 -5.32
N LEU A 95 4.54 -11.77 -6.04
CA LEU A 95 3.26 -11.38 -5.45
C LEU A 95 2.52 -12.55 -4.78
N MET A 96 2.56 -13.73 -5.39
CA MET A 96 1.99 -14.95 -4.80
C MET A 96 2.68 -15.26 -3.46
N ALA A 97 4.01 -15.29 -3.44
CA ALA A 97 4.76 -15.52 -2.22
C ALA A 97 4.49 -14.44 -1.15
N LEU A 98 4.39 -13.17 -1.57
CA LEU A 98 4.06 -12.05 -0.67
C LEU A 98 2.67 -12.22 -0.03
N ARG A 99 1.68 -12.66 -0.80
CA ARG A 99 0.33 -12.98 -0.29
C ARG A 99 0.38 -14.12 0.72
N GLU A 100 1.11 -15.19 0.45
CA GLU A 100 1.27 -16.30 1.40
C GLU A 100 1.95 -15.84 2.69
N MET A 101 3.06 -15.10 2.58
CA MET A 101 3.83 -14.63 3.74
C MET A 101 3.02 -13.69 4.64
N THR A 102 2.31 -12.74 4.04
CA THR A 102 1.45 -11.79 4.76
C THR A 102 0.32 -12.51 5.47
N ARG A 103 -0.37 -13.43 4.79
CA ARG A 103 -1.48 -14.19 5.38
C ARG A 103 -1.02 -15.06 6.55
N ALA A 104 0.09 -15.78 6.40
CA ALA A 104 0.64 -16.66 7.45
C ALA A 104 0.99 -15.91 8.74
N ARG A 105 1.28 -14.60 8.66
CA ARG A 105 1.68 -13.75 9.78
C ARG A 105 0.57 -12.78 10.22
N GLY A 106 -0.63 -12.88 9.61
CA GLY A 106 -1.76 -11.99 9.85
C GLY A 106 -1.46 -10.53 9.53
N ILE A 107 -0.59 -10.26 8.55
CA ILE A 107 -0.22 -8.92 8.07
C ILE A 107 -1.20 -8.54 6.95
N VAL A 108 -1.75 -7.33 7.00
CA VAL A 108 -2.70 -6.86 5.99
C VAL A 108 -1.95 -6.57 4.69
N LEU A 109 -2.27 -7.27 3.61
CA LEU A 109 -1.78 -6.96 2.28
C LEU A 109 -2.67 -5.88 1.65
N ILE A 110 -2.08 -4.72 1.33
CA ILE A 110 -2.75 -3.59 0.70
C ILE A 110 -2.22 -3.45 -0.72
N PHE A 111 -3.10 -3.57 -1.72
CA PHE A 111 -2.79 -3.17 -3.08
C PHE A 111 -3.12 -1.70 -3.29
N ASP A 112 -2.17 -0.93 -3.79
CA ASP A 112 -2.41 0.39 -4.34
C ASP A 112 -2.79 0.27 -5.81
N GLU A 113 -4.09 0.33 -6.07
CA GLU A 113 -4.65 0.31 -7.42
C GLU A 113 -5.14 1.68 -7.86
N VAL A 114 -4.70 2.77 -7.23
CA VAL A 114 -5.12 4.12 -7.60
C VAL A 114 -4.84 4.40 -9.09
N ILE A 115 -3.79 3.81 -9.67
CA ILE A 115 -3.58 3.76 -11.13
C ILE A 115 -4.01 2.41 -11.70
N ALA A 116 -3.55 1.31 -11.11
CA ALA A 116 -3.63 -0.04 -11.68
C ALA A 116 -5.06 -0.58 -11.85
N LEU A 117 -6.06 -0.01 -11.16
CA LEU A 117 -7.47 -0.45 -11.22
C LEU A 117 -8.03 -0.42 -12.65
N ARG A 118 -7.52 0.46 -13.52
CA ARG A 118 -7.97 0.56 -14.92
C ARG A 118 -7.54 -0.59 -15.82
N SER A 119 -6.67 -1.49 -15.35
CA SER A 119 -6.08 -2.52 -16.21
C SER A 119 -7.04 -3.62 -16.63
N ALA A 120 -8.08 -3.87 -15.83
CA ALA A 120 -9.18 -4.77 -16.18
C ALA A 120 -10.46 -4.37 -15.43
N TRP A 121 -11.58 -4.97 -15.79
CA TRP A 121 -12.86 -4.76 -15.10
C TRP A 121 -12.78 -5.03 -13.59
N GLY A 122 -11.98 -6.01 -13.17
CA GLY A 122 -11.73 -6.32 -11.76
C GLY A 122 -10.41 -5.78 -11.20
N GLY A 123 -9.80 -4.78 -11.86
CA GLY A 123 -8.48 -4.27 -11.48
C GLY A 123 -7.31 -5.19 -11.84
N ALA A 124 -6.10 -4.73 -11.57
CA ALA A 124 -4.87 -5.50 -11.75
C ALA A 124 -4.89 -6.78 -10.90
N GLN A 125 -5.44 -6.74 -9.69
CA GLN A 125 -5.62 -7.91 -8.84
C GLN A 125 -6.36 -9.06 -9.54
N SER A 126 -7.35 -8.75 -10.39
CA SER A 126 -8.09 -9.79 -11.15
C SER A 126 -7.26 -10.45 -12.24
N ILE A 127 -6.40 -9.68 -12.92
CA ILE A 127 -5.47 -10.21 -13.93
C ILE A 127 -4.42 -11.09 -13.25
N LEU A 128 -3.92 -10.64 -12.10
CA LEU A 128 -2.88 -11.32 -11.33
C LEU A 128 -3.41 -12.55 -10.57
N GLY A 129 -4.73 -12.67 -10.40
CA GLY A 129 -5.34 -13.77 -9.65
C GLY A 129 -5.00 -13.75 -8.16
N ILE A 130 -4.72 -12.57 -7.60
CA ILE A 130 -4.32 -12.40 -6.19
C ILE A 130 -5.31 -11.48 -5.49
N THR A 131 -5.88 -11.94 -4.38
CA THR A 131 -6.80 -11.14 -3.57
C THR A 131 -6.04 -10.50 -2.39
N PRO A 132 -5.86 -9.16 -2.39
CA PRO A 132 -5.33 -8.46 -1.24
C PRO A 132 -6.38 -8.36 -0.12
N ASP A 133 -5.95 -8.04 1.10
CA ASP A 133 -6.87 -7.82 2.22
C ASP A 133 -7.58 -6.46 2.09
N MET A 134 -6.88 -5.48 1.51
CA MET A 134 -7.39 -4.15 1.20
C MET A 134 -6.88 -3.68 -0.17
N THR A 135 -7.64 -2.80 -0.81
CA THR A 135 -7.24 -2.08 -2.02
C THR A 135 -7.50 -0.59 -1.83
N THR A 136 -6.53 0.25 -2.17
CA THR A 136 -6.73 1.70 -2.31
C THR A 136 -6.99 2.05 -3.78
N MET A 137 -7.93 2.97 -4.00
CA MET A 137 -8.43 3.34 -5.32
C MET A 137 -8.63 4.85 -5.38
N GLY A 138 -8.66 5.39 -6.60
CA GLY A 138 -8.90 6.80 -6.86
C GLY A 138 -8.94 7.06 -8.35
N LYS A 139 -8.63 8.29 -8.76
CA LYS A 139 -8.54 8.68 -10.17
C LYS A 139 -9.81 8.38 -10.97
N ILE A 140 -9.87 7.23 -11.65
CA ILE A 140 -10.93 6.89 -12.61
C ILE A 140 -12.30 6.77 -11.96
N ILE A 141 -12.35 6.36 -10.68
CA ILE A 141 -13.59 6.05 -9.96
C ILE A 141 -14.44 7.27 -9.59
N GLY A 142 -14.04 8.46 -10.04
CA GLY A 142 -14.73 9.73 -9.74
C GLY A 142 -15.07 10.53 -10.99
N GLY A 143 -14.91 9.97 -12.19
CA GLY A 143 -15.31 10.64 -13.42
C GLY A 143 -14.63 12.00 -13.67
N GLY A 144 -13.43 12.22 -13.11
CA GLY A 144 -12.71 13.49 -13.19
C GLY A 144 -12.85 14.42 -11.98
N PHE A 145 -13.65 14.04 -10.98
CA PHE A 145 -13.78 14.77 -9.72
C PHE A 145 -12.85 14.21 -8.62
N PRO A 146 -12.54 14.99 -7.57
CA PRO A 146 -11.78 14.51 -6.43
C PRO A 146 -12.42 13.27 -5.81
N VAL A 147 -11.63 12.20 -5.71
CA VAL A 147 -12.09 10.91 -5.22
C VAL A 147 -10.93 10.09 -4.67
N GLY A 148 -11.24 9.29 -3.66
CA GLY A 148 -10.43 8.18 -3.18
C GLY A 148 -11.36 7.16 -2.55
N ALA A 149 -10.97 5.89 -2.58
CA ALA A 149 -11.71 4.82 -1.91
C ALA A 149 -10.72 3.80 -1.32
N VAL A 150 -11.16 3.19 -0.22
CA VAL A 150 -10.50 2.03 0.38
C VAL A 150 -11.57 0.95 0.54
N GLY A 151 -11.27 -0.25 0.07
CA GLY A 151 -12.16 -1.40 0.15
C GLY A 151 -11.36 -2.67 0.47
N GLY A 152 -12.02 -3.74 0.87
CA GLY A 152 -11.34 -4.97 1.26
C GLY A 152 -12.27 -5.98 1.90
N SER A 153 -11.68 -6.96 2.59
CA SER A 153 -12.45 -7.97 3.31
C SER A 153 -13.31 -7.34 4.43
N ALA A 154 -14.50 -7.90 4.68
CA ALA A 154 -15.37 -7.43 5.75
C ALA A 154 -14.69 -7.50 7.13
N GLU A 155 -13.81 -8.48 7.33
CA GLU A 155 -13.00 -8.62 8.54
C GLU A 155 -12.16 -7.37 8.80
N VAL A 156 -11.40 -6.90 7.80
CA VAL A 156 -10.55 -5.70 7.95
C VAL A 156 -11.39 -4.42 7.94
N MET A 157 -12.40 -4.32 7.07
CA MET A 157 -13.27 -3.14 6.98
C MET A 157 -14.14 -2.94 8.23
N SER A 158 -14.34 -3.98 9.05
CA SER A 158 -15.05 -3.86 10.33
C SER A 158 -14.41 -2.84 11.29
N ALA A 159 -13.15 -2.47 11.09
CA ALA A 159 -12.50 -1.39 11.84
C ALA A 159 -13.21 -0.04 11.70
N PHE A 160 -13.89 0.19 10.56
CA PHE A 160 -14.65 1.40 10.28
C PHE A 160 -16.13 1.33 10.72
N ASP A 161 -16.63 0.16 11.15
CA ASP A 161 -18.05 -0.05 11.45
C ASP A 161 -18.49 0.71 12.72
N PRO A 162 -19.43 1.68 12.63
CA PRO A 162 -19.89 2.46 13.76
C PRO A 162 -21.16 1.89 14.44
N ARG A 163 -21.73 0.77 13.95
CA ARG A 163 -23.05 0.28 14.39
C ARG A 163 -23.07 -0.24 15.83
N HIS A 164 -21.91 -0.65 16.36
CA HIS A 164 -21.80 -1.30 17.66
C HIS A 164 -21.04 -0.45 18.69
N GLY A 165 -20.99 0.87 18.48
CA GLY A 165 -20.23 1.82 19.29
C GLY A 165 -19.20 2.58 18.44
N PRO A 166 -18.27 3.32 19.07
CA PRO A 166 -17.20 4.00 18.35
C PRO A 166 -16.42 3.02 17.48
N SER A 167 -16.27 3.33 16.19
CA SER A 167 -15.45 2.55 15.27
C SER A 167 -13.99 2.52 15.77
N LYS A 168 -13.30 1.40 15.56
CA LYS A 168 -11.87 1.25 15.92
C LYS A 168 -10.99 2.24 15.15
N ALA A 169 -11.39 2.62 13.95
CA ALA A 169 -10.75 3.62 13.10
C ALA A 169 -11.78 4.67 12.65
N PRO A 170 -11.96 5.76 13.41
CA PRO A 170 -12.84 6.87 13.00
C PRO A 170 -12.40 7.45 11.66
N HIS A 171 -13.31 7.47 10.68
CA HIS A 171 -13.03 7.97 9.33
C HIS A 171 -14.13 8.94 8.89
N GLY A 172 -13.92 10.22 9.22
CA GLY A 172 -14.78 11.32 8.78
C GLY A 172 -14.20 12.05 7.57
N GLY A 173 -15.02 12.91 6.96
CA GLY A 173 -14.58 13.84 5.92
C GLY A 173 -15.78 14.55 5.29
N THR A 174 -15.76 15.88 5.26
CA THR A 174 -16.91 16.70 4.84
C THR A 174 -17.40 16.37 3.43
N PHE A 175 -16.47 16.04 2.52
CA PHE A 175 -16.77 15.74 1.12
C PHE A 175 -16.71 14.24 0.80
N ASN A 176 -16.55 13.38 1.81
CA ASN A 176 -16.57 11.93 1.61
C ASN A 176 -17.92 11.54 1.02
N ALA A 177 -17.90 10.78 -0.09
CA ALA A 177 -19.08 10.33 -0.81
C ALA A 177 -20.06 11.46 -1.23
N ASN A 178 -19.55 12.66 -1.53
CA ASN A 178 -20.41 13.75 -1.99
C ASN A 178 -21.15 13.37 -3.30
N PRO A 179 -22.40 13.83 -3.52
CA PRO A 179 -23.21 13.37 -4.64
C PRO A 179 -22.64 13.64 -6.04
N ILE A 180 -21.82 14.69 -6.21
CA ILE A 180 -21.25 15.02 -7.52
C ILE A 180 -20.21 13.98 -7.92
N THR A 181 -19.27 13.66 -7.03
CA THR A 181 -18.28 12.61 -7.28
C THR A 181 -18.97 11.25 -7.49
N MET A 182 -19.98 10.93 -6.67
CA MET A 182 -20.67 9.63 -6.74
C MET A 182 -21.55 9.47 -7.98
N ALA A 183 -22.06 10.56 -8.55
CA ALA A 183 -22.84 10.50 -9.79
C ALA A 183 -21.94 10.45 -11.04
N ALA A 184 -20.73 11.04 -10.96
CA ALA A 184 -19.80 11.09 -12.09
C ALA A 184 -18.96 9.82 -12.26
N GLY A 185 -18.61 9.15 -11.15
CA GLY A 185 -17.85 7.89 -11.13
C GLY A 185 -18.70 6.67 -11.39
#